data_AF-A0A7V9MQW4-F1
#
_entry.id   AF-A0A7V9MQW4-F1
#
_cell.length_a   1.000
_cell.length_b   1.000
_cell.length_c   1.000
_cell.angle_alpha   90.00
_cell.angle_beta   90.00
_cell.angle_gamma   90.00
#
_symmetry.space_group_name_H-M   'P 1'
#
loop_
_entity.id
_entity.type
_entity.pdbx_description
1 polymer ?
#
loop_
_entity_poly.entity_id
_entity_poly.type
_entity_poly.pdbx_seq_one_letter_code
_entity_poly.pdbx_strand_id
1 'polypeptide(L)'
;MDWIQIHRTPDYVFYNHSAHVNRGISCAVCHGQINHMPVVYQAKPHSMAWCLECHRHPENFLRPNDQVFNLDWKPEDVHPAEFVARYGQPKDVTDDWSKKQRLTQTEIGQTLKEKWNVQPPLNCQGCHR
;
A
#
# COMPACT_ATOMS: atom_id res chain seq x y z
N MET A 1 -12.82 -26.85 -15.21
CA MET A 1 -12.47 -25.43 -15.43
C MET A 1 -11.01 -25.32 -15.06
N ASP A 2 -10.17 -25.07 -16.04
CA ASP A 2 -8.71 -25.04 -15.86
C ASP A 2 -8.28 -23.58 -15.87
N TRP A 3 -8.12 -23.01 -14.67
CA TRP A 3 -7.70 -21.63 -14.52
C TRP A 3 -6.21 -21.48 -14.84
N ILE A 4 -5.88 -20.46 -15.62
CA ILE A 4 -4.49 -20.08 -15.87
C ILE A 4 -4.09 -19.01 -14.85
N GLN A 5 -3.13 -19.33 -13.99
CA GLN A 5 -2.57 -18.37 -13.05
C GLN A 5 -1.60 -17.44 -13.78
N ILE A 6 -1.95 -16.15 -13.89
CA ILE A 6 -1.12 -15.16 -14.60
C ILE A 6 -0.13 -14.44 -13.69
N HIS A 7 -0.41 -14.36 -12.38
CA HIS A 7 0.45 -13.75 -11.39
C HIS A 7 1.22 -14.84 -10.65
N ARG A 8 2.44 -15.13 -11.11
CA ARG A 8 3.32 -16.13 -10.51
C ARG A 8 4.72 -15.55 -10.33
N THR A 9 5.14 -15.43 -9.08
CA THR A 9 6.54 -15.17 -8.75
C THR A 9 7.37 -16.44 -8.97
N PRO A 10 8.69 -16.32 -9.18
CA PRO A 10 9.56 -17.49 -9.20
C PRO A 10 9.44 -18.32 -7.91
N ASP A 11 9.64 -19.63 -8.00
CA ASP A 11 9.37 -20.56 -6.88
C ASP A 11 10.30 -20.32 -5.66
N TYR A 12 11.45 -19.66 -5.85
CA TYR A 12 12.37 -19.23 -4.79
C TYR A 12 11.99 -17.87 -4.15
N VAL A 13 10.81 -17.34 -4.47
CA VAL A 13 10.23 -16.13 -3.89
C VAL A 13 8.96 -16.49 -3.14
N PHE A 14 9.01 -16.38 -1.82
CA PHE A 14 7.87 -16.54 -0.95
C PHE A 14 7.14 -15.21 -0.75
N TYR A 15 6.00 -15.04 -1.43
CA TYR A 15 5.13 -13.88 -1.26
C TYR A 15 4.01 -14.17 -0.25
N ASN A 16 3.81 -13.28 0.72
CA ASN A 16 2.76 -13.40 1.73
C ASN A 16 1.71 -12.28 1.61
N HIS A 17 0.54 -12.57 1.07
CA HIS A 17 -0.56 -11.61 0.93
C HIS A 17 -0.95 -10.94 2.26
N SER A 18 -1.06 -11.71 3.35
CA SER A 18 -1.55 -11.21 4.63
C SER A 18 -0.64 -10.15 5.24
N ALA A 19 0.68 -10.27 5.00
CA ALA A 19 1.65 -9.28 5.45
C ALA A 19 1.44 -7.90 4.81
N HIS A 20 0.89 -7.85 3.59
CA HIS A 20 0.68 -6.60 2.85
C HIS A 20 -0.70 -6.00 3.13
N VAL A 21 -1.76 -6.80 2.99
CA VAL A 21 -3.14 -6.29 3.14
C VAL A 21 -3.42 -5.84 4.57
N ASN A 22 -2.87 -6.52 5.58
CA ASN A 22 -3.03 -6.13 6.98
C ASN A 22 -2.22 -4.88 7.36
N ARG A 23 -1.37 -4.39 6.45
CA ARG A 23 -0.56 -3.18 6.62
C ARG A 23 -1.02 -2.04 5.72
N GLY A 24 -2.22 -2.10 5.15
CA GLY A 24 -2.77 -0.97 4.39
C GLY A 24 -2.33 -0.94 2.92
N ILE A 25 -1.90 -2.07 2.34
CA ILE A 25 -1.62 -2.19 0.90
C ILE A 25 -2.81 -2.84 0.21
N SER A 26 -3.42 -2.13 -0.74
CA SER A 26 -4.56 -2.64 -1.50
C SER A 26 -4.16 -3.51 -2.68
N CYS A 27 -5.12 -4.35 -3.07
CA CYS A 27 -5.14 -5.09 -4.32
C CYS A 27 -4.80 -4.20 -5.52
N ALA A 28 -5.32 -2.96 -5.58
CA ALA A 28 -5.15 -2.08 -6.75
C ALA A 28 -3.69 -1.68 -7.01
N VAL A 29 -2.87 -1.60 -5.96
CA VAL A 29 -1.44 -1.26 -6.08
C VAL A 29 -0.69 -2.35 -6.84
N CYS A 30 -1.00 -3.61 -6.55
CA CYS A 30 -0.31 -4.77 -7.12
C CYS A 30 -0.99 -5.31 -8.39
N HIS A 31 -2.31 -5.34 -8.45
CA HIS A 31 -3.08 -5.97 -9.53
C HIS A 31 -3.69 -4.96 -10.51
N GLY A 32 -3.55 -3.65 -10.26
CA GLY A 32 -4.23 -2.63 -11.04
C GLY A 32 -5.72 -2.54 -10.73
N GLN A 33 -6.46 -1.78 -11.54
CA GLN A 33 -7.90 -1.57 -11.38
C GLN A 33 -8.70 -2.79 -11.83
N ILE A 34 -8.65 -3.86 -11.03
CA ILE A 34 -9.24 -5.17 -11.36
C ILE A 34 -10.76 -5.10 -11.54
N ASN A 35 -11.44 -4.17 -10.87
CA ASN A 35 -12.86 -3.84 -11.06
C ASN A 35 -13.19 -3.36 -12.49
N HIS A 36 -12.19 -2.88 -13.24
CA HIS A 36 -12.33 -2.43 -14.62
C HIS A 36 -11.63 -3.37 -15.62
N MET A 37 -11.26 -4.59 -15.22
CA MET A 37 -10.64 -5.60 -16.09
C MET A 37 -11.67 -6.67 -16.48
N PRO A 38 -12.24 -6.63 -17.70
CA PRO A 38 -13.12 -7.70 -18.18
C PRO A 38 -12.42 -9.06 -18.23
N VAL A 39 -11.11 -9.04 -18.52
CA VAL A 39 -10.21 -10.19 -18.43
C VAL A 39 -8.98 -9.74 -17.67
N VAL A 40 -8.60 -10.50 -16.64
CA VAL A 40 -7.45 -10.16 -15.80
C VAL A 40 -6.17 -10.25 -16.61
N TYR A 41 -5.34 -9.21 -16.51
CA TYR A 41 -4.00 -9.19 -17.10
C TYR A 41 -2.99 -8.71 -16.07
N GLN A 42 -1.69 -8.91 -16.37
CA GLN A 42 -0.62 -8.47 -15.49
C GLN A 42 -0.40 -6.96 -15.63
N ALA A 43 -1.07 -6.16 -14.79
CA ALA A 43 -1.00 -4.70 -14.83
C ALA A 43 0.29 -4.12 -14.22
N LYS A 44 1.00 -4.90 -13.39
CA LYS A 44 2.26 -4.50 -12.74
C LYS A 44 3.34 -5.55 -13.03
N PRO A 45 4.63 -5.16 -13.12
CA PRO A 45 5.68 -6.08 -13.53
C PRO A 45 5.99 -7.16 -12.49
N HIS A 46 5.72 -6.92 -11.21
CA HIS A 46 6.06 -7.83 -10.09
C HIS A 46 7.53 -8.28 -10.09
N SER A 47 8.42 -7.42 -10.60
CA SER A 47 9.86 -7.61 -10.54
C SER A 47 10.39 -7.26 -9.15
N MET A 48 11.56 -7.82 -8.79
CA MET A 48 12.22 -7.49 -7.52
C MET A 48 12.44 -5.98 -7.34
N ALA A 49 12.87 -5.28 -8.40
CA ALA A 49 13.07 -3.83 -8.35
C ALA A 49 11.76 -3.07 -8.03
N TRP A 50 10.64 -3.51 -8.61
CA TRP A 50 9.32 -2.92 -8.35
C TRP A 50 8.86 -3.19 -6.90
N CYS A 51 9.06 -4.42 -6.39
CA CYS A 51 8.77 -4.75 -4.99
C CYS A 51 9.62 -3.90 -4.03
N LEU A 52 10.92 -3.76 -4.32
CA LEU A 52 11.85 -3.00 -3.48
C LEU A 52 11.56 -1.50 -3.49
N GLU A 53 11.02 -0.95 -4.56
CA GLU A 53 10.58 0.45 -4.58
C GLU A 53 9.51 0.70 -3.51
N CYS A 54 8.49 -0.16 -3.45
CA CYS A 54 7.48 -0.09 -2.40
C CYS A 54 8.07 -0.37 -1.01
N HIS A 55 9.04 -1.29 -0.88
CA HIS A 55 9.64 -1.58 0.42
C HIS A 55 10.50 -0.43 0.96
N ARG A 56 11.15 0.34 0.07
CA ARG A 56 11.93 1.54 0.43
C ARG A 56 11.01 2.71 0.76
N HIS A 57 9.93 2.87 0.01
CA HIS A 57 9.01 4.00 0.10
C HIS A 57 7.54 3.55 0.28
N PRO A 58 7.20 2.82 1.37
CA PRO A 58 5.85 2.33 1.57
C PRO A 58 4.83 3.47 1.74
N GLU A 59 5.26 4.63 2.23
CA GLU A 59 4.42 5.83 2.37
C GLU A 59 3.72 6.26 1.07
N ASN A 60 4.28 5.90 -0.09
CA ASN A 60 3.67 6.23 -1.38
C ASN A 60 2.48 5.33 -1.75
N PHE A 61 2.19 4.29 -0.96
CA PHE A 61 1.20 3.25 -1.28
C PHE A 61 0.27 2.88 -0.12
N LEU A 62 0.63 3.23 1.11
CA LEU A 62 -0.15 2.96 2.31
C LEU A 62 -1.47 3.74 2.29
N ARG A 63 -2.56 3.07 2.71
CA ARG A 63 -3.88 3.68 2.89
C ARG A 63 -4.52 3.22 4.21
N PRO A 64 -5.57 3.90 4.70
CA PRO A 64 -6.33 3.46 5.86
C PRO A 64 -6.80 2.00 5.72
N ASN A 65 -6.78 1.22 6.81
CA ASN A 65 -7.08 -0.21 6.77
C ASN A 65 -8.52 -0.52 6.28
N ASP A 66 -9.47 0.36 6.56
CA ASP A 66 -10.85 0.29 6.08
C ASP A 66 -11.00 0.58 4.57
N GLN A 67 -9.93 1.07 3.91
CA GLN A 67 -9.90 1.40 2.49
C GLN A 67 -9.06 0.41 1.66
N VAL A 68 -8.49 -0.64 2.27
CA VAL A 68 -7.67 -1.66 1.59
C VAL A 68 -8.40 -2.32 0.42
N PHE A 69 -9.69 -2.62 0.60
CA PHE A 69 -10.52 -3.26 -0.42
C PHE A 69 -11.31 -2.27 -1.29
N ASN A 70 -11.22 -0.97 -1.01
CA ASN A 70 -11.78 0.06 -1.87
C ASN A 70 -10.80 0.34 -3.03
N LEU A 71 -11.14 -0.13 -4.22
CA LEU A 71 -10.29 -0.04 -5.41
C LEU A 71 -10.31 1.37 -6.03
N ASP A 72 -11.35 2.14 -5.76
CA ASP A 72 -11.54 3.50 -6.27
C ASP A 72 -11.03 4.58 -5.30
N TRP A 73 -10.52 4.17 -4.13
CA TRP A 73 -10.00 5.07 -3.10
C TRP A 73 -8.89 5.98 -3.65
N LYS A 74 -8.96 7.25 -3.28
CA LYS A 74 -7.93 8.25 -3.56
C LYS A 74 -7.57 9.03 -2.29
N PRO A 75 -6.36 9.61 -2.22
CA PRO A 75 -5.96 10.49 -1.12
C PRO A 75 -6.94 11.64 -0.87
N GLU A 76 -7.59 12.15 -1.93
CA GLU A 76 -8.54 13.26 -1.82
C GLU A 76 -9.83 12.90 -1.09
N ASP A 77 -10.14 11.61 -0.94
CA ASP A 77 -11.31 11.13 -0.19
C ASP A 77 -11.07 11.21 1.34
N VAL A 78 -9.84 11.48 1.77
CA VAL A 78 -9.48 11.58 3.18
C VAL A 78 -9.81 12.97 3.73
N HIS A 79 -10.67 13.01 4.75
CA HIS A 79 -10.94 14.21 5.53
C HIS A 79 -9.82 14.44 6.56
N PRO A 80 -9.01 15.52 6.45
CA PRO A 80 -7.81 15.68 7.28
C PRO A 80 -8.09 15.71 8.78
N ALA A 81 -9.16 16.39 9.21
CA ALA A 81 -9.55 16.45 10.62
C ALA A 81 -9.86 15.06 11.20
N GLU A 82 -10.63 14.24 10.48
CA GLU A 82 -10.98 12.88 10.91
C GLU A 82 -9.78 11.94 10.87
N PHE A 83 -8.94 12.08 9.85
CA PHE A 83 -7.72 11.30 9.70
C PHE A 83 -6.75 11.55 10.85
N VAL A 84 -6.48 12.82 11.17
CA VAL A 84 -5.59 13.18 12.27
C VAL A 84 -6.18 12.77 13.61
N ALA A 85 -7.49 12.88 13.82
CA ALA A 85 -8.14 12.39 15.04
C ALA A 85 -7.98 10.86 15.21
N ARG A 86 -8.01 10.10 14.11
CA ARG A 86 -7.92 8.62 14.15
C ARG A 86 -6.48 8.11 14.21
N TYR A 87 -5.60 8.65 13.38
CA TYR A 87 -4.25 8.13 13.16
C TYR A 87 -3.15 9.00 13.78
N GLY A 88 -3.44 10.27 14.06
CA GLY A 88 -2.47 11.27 14.49
C GLY A 88 -1.83 11.98 13.30
N GLN A 89 -0.68 12.61 13.55
CA GLN A 89 0.21 13.18 12.55
C GLN A 89 1.66 12.81 12.88
N PRO A 90 2.60 12.87 11.93
CA PRO A 90 4.00 12.57 12.17
C PRO A 90 4.61 13.45 13.26
N LYS A 91 5.57 12.91 14.01
CA LYS A 91 6.13 13.59 15.20
C LYS A 91 6.95 14.84 14.89
N ASP A 92 7.55 14.88 13.71
CA ASP A 92 8.42 15.94 13.22
C ASP A 92 7.64 17.10 12.57
N VAL A 93 6.33 16.95 12.40
CA VAL A 93 5.47 17.96 11.80
C VAL A 93 4.97 18.94 12.87
N THR A 94 5.31 20.22 12.69
CA THR A 94 4.83 21.32 13.55
C THR A 94 3.48 21.88 13.14
N ASP A 95 3.10 21.71 11.87
CA ASP A 95 1.83 22.20 11.34
C ASP A 95 0.65 21.35 11.84
N ASP A 96 -0.48 21.99 12.08
CA ASP A 96 -1.73 21.30 12.43
C ASP A 96 -2.40 20.76 11.16
N TRP A 97 -2.15 19.48 10.86
CA TRP A 97 -2.69 18.85 9.66
C TRP A 97 -4.21 18.64 9.71
N SER A 98 -4.84 18.71 10.89
CA SER A 98 -6.30 18.63 11.00
C SER A 98 -7.00 19.79 10.30
N LYS A 99 -6.29 20.92 10.11
CA LYS A 99 -6.78 22.13 9.45
C LYS A 99 -6.44 22.20 7.96
N LYS A 100 -5.70 21.23 7.42
CA LYS A 100 -5.41 21.18 5.99
C LYS A 100 -6.70 20.96 5.20
N GLN A 101 -6.74 21.50 3.98
CA GLN A 101 -7.85 21.25 3.06
C GLN A 101 -7.80 19.82 2.52
N ARG A 102 -6.59 19.31 2.23
CA ARG A 102 -6.34 17.96 1.71
C ARG A 102 -5.01 17.44 2.24
N LEU A 103 -4.91 16.12 2.36
CA LEU A 103 -3.66 15.42 2.58
C LEU A 103 -3.22 14.76 1.27
N THR A 104 -1.92 14.76 1.03
CA THR A 104 -1.29 14.01 -0.07
C THR A 104 -1.13 12.54 0.29
N GLN A 105 -0.92 11.69 -0.72
CA GLN A 105 -0.62 10.27 -0.52
C GLN A 105 0.56 10.06 0.46
N THR A 106 1.65 10.81 0.28
CA THR A 106 2.85 10.68 1.11
C THR A 106 2.58 11.10 2.55
N GLU A 107 1.81 12.16 2.80
CA GLU A 107 1.45 12.59 4.17
C GLU A 107 0.58 11.55 4.89
N ILE A 108 -0.42 11.01 4.19
CA ILE A 108 -1.25 9.90 4.68
C ILE A 108 -0.34 8.71 5.00
N GLY A 109 0.47 8.28 4.04
CA GLY A 109 1.30 7.10 4.18
C GLY A 109 2.39 7.23 5.22
N GLN A 110 3.01 8.41 5.39
CA GLN A 110 3.99 8.66 6.46
C GLN A 110 3.34 8.52 7.83
N THR A 111 2.15 9.12 8.02
CA THR A 111 1.38 8.99 9.26
C THR A 111 1.11 7.52 9.58
N LEU A 112 0.65 6.75 8.60
CA LEU A 112 0.34 5.32 8.77
C LEU A 112 1.60 4.48 9.00
N LYS A 113 2.69 4.79 8.30
CA LYS A 113 4.00 4.14 8.46
C LYS A 113 4.50 4.29 9.89
N GLU A 114 4.43 5.50 10.46
CA GLU A 114 4.80 5.75 11.85
C GLU A 114 3.83 5.09 12.84
N LYS A 115 2.52 5.29 12.64
CA LYS A 115 1.47 4.78 13.53
C LYS A 115 1.52 3.26 13.69
N TRP A 116 1.82 2.54 12.61
CA TRP A 116 1.85 1.08 12.59
C TRP A 116 3.27 0.50 12.60
N ASN A 117 4.30 1.35 12.73
CA ASN A 117 5.70 0.97 12.66
C ASN A 117 5.99 0.04 11.46
N VAL A 118 5.64 0.51 10.25
CA VAL A 118 5.79 -0.26 9.01
C VAL A 118 7.25 -0.24 8.59
N GLN A 119 7.91 -1.41 8.65
CA GLN A 119 9.31 -1.60 8.28
C GLN A 119 9.42 -2.78 7.31
N PRO A 120 9.21 -2.58 6.00
CA PRO A 120 9.32 -3.65 5.03
C PRO A 120 10.77 -4.16 4.94
N PRO A 121 10.98 -5.47 4.74
CA PRO A 121 12.33 -6.02 4.66
C PRO A 121 13.04 -5.55 3.38
N LEU A 122 14.31 -5.13 3.52
CA LEU A 122 15.17 -4.74 2.39
C LEU A 122 16.35 -5.70 2.17
N ASN A 123 16.27 -6.89 2.77
CA ASN A 123 17.28 -7.94 2.66
C ASN A 123 16.72 -9.17 1.96
N CYS A 124 17.60 -10.10 1.56
CA CYS A 124 17.22 -11.29 0.81
C CYS A 124 16.21 -12.18 1.58
N GLN A 125 16.35 -12.26 2.90
CA GLN A 125 15.51 -13.12 3.77
C GLN A 125 14.06 -12.63 3.88
N GLY A 126 13.78 -11.41 3.42
CA GLY A 126 12.42 -10.88 3.31
C GLY A 126 11.52 -11.77 2.43
N CYS A 127 12.06 -12.26 1.31
CA CYS A 127 11.27 -12.98 0.30
C CYS A 127 11.95 -14.25 -0.21
N HIS A 128 13.28 -14.37 -0.15
CA HIS A 128 14.02 -15.54 -0.64
C HIS A 128 14.22 -16.53 0.50
N ARG A 129 13.63 -17.72 0.37
CA ARG A 129 13.61 -18.78 1.38
C ARG A 129 13.68 -20.14 0.71
#